data_AF-A0A9N7NG66-F1
#
_entry.id   AF-A0A9N7NG66-F1
#
_cell.length_a   1.000
_cell.length_b   1.000
_cell.length_c   1.000
_cell.angle_alpha   90.00
_cell.angle_beta   90.00
_cell.angle_gamma   90.00
#
_symmetry.space_group_name_H-M   'P 1'
#
loop_
_entity.id
_entity.type
_entity.pdbx_description
1 polymer ?
#
loop_
_entity_poly.entity_id
_entity_poly.type
_entity_poly.pdbx_seq_one_letter_code
_entity_poly.pdbx_strand_id
1 'polypeptide(L)'
;MACLTSKVHSNTLLYEMAYLLKTLGLCLWLYLASRGFTGAVSQSPAFVNGTVTIDGGSPIGTIDDDFVCATLDWWPPSKCDYGTCSWGRSSLLNLDLRNKILQNAISAFSPLKIRLGGTLQDRVRYQTKGDPKPCLQFVRNSSQMLGFTEGCLPVSRWDELNHFFKITGAKIIFGLNALTGRKIQPNGTATGAWNSSNSEYLIRHTVDNGYTIHGWELGNELSGKGIGASIAADQYVSDVINLQKTSINNYKIIGHNSNDTQKMKPENIPIQHVKSNVDAGVADVAVIVCGDATHVHSNLPFELRLEQLLLPAHRIVQPELPLYFSRTITETIAIAGQSSERLRFAAAIDSGKAA
;
A
#
# COMPACT_ATOMS: atom_id res chain seq x y z
N MET A 1 89.21 12.14 -70.13
CA MET A 1 88.34 11.01 -69.76
C MET A 1 87.26 11.54 -68.83
N ALA A 2 85.99 11.28 -69.18
CA ALA A 2 84.82 11.96 -68.63
C ALA A 2 84.62 11.76 -67.12
N CYS A 3 84.34 12.84 -66.40
CA CYS A 3 83.79 12.80 -65.04
C CYS A 3 82.27 12.68 -65.18
N LEU A 4 81.74 11.47 -64.92
CA LEU A 4 80.32 11.20 -64.86
C LEU A 4 79.77 11.63 -63.51
N THR A 5 78.72 12.42 -63.59
CA THR A 5 77.94 13.03 -62.52
C THR A 5 77.18 12.00 -61.69
N SER A 6 77.06 12.22 -60.38
CA SER A 6 75.95 11.70 -59.57
C SER A 6 75.26 12.83 -58.80
N LYS A 7 74.71 13.79 -59.56
CA LYS A 7 73.83 14.83 -59.03
C LYS A 7 72.37 14.34 -59.04
N VAL A 8 72.07 13.18 -58.44
CA VAL A 8 70.73 12.57 -58.48
C VAL A 8 70.42 11.77 -57.19
N HIS A 9 70.48 12.39 -56.01
CA HIS A 9 69.98 11.72 -54.79
C HIS A 9 69.32 12.64 -53.72
N SER A 10 69.56 13.95 -53.74
CA SER A 10 68.99 14.85 -52.71
C SER A 10 67.53 15.26 -52.99
N ASN A 11 67.17 15.47 -54.27
CA ASN A 11 65.83 15.95 -54.64
C ASN A 11 64.74 14.87 -54.54
N THR A 12 65.08 13.61 -54.79
CA THR A 12 64.12 12.49 -54.68
C THR A 12 63.74 12.24 -53.23
N LEU A 13 64.71 12.31 -52.32
CA LEU A 13 64.48 12.11 -50.88
C LEU A 13 63.61 13.23 -50.28
N LEU A 14 63.84 14.49 -50.69
CA LEU A 14 62.99 15.62 -50.31
C LEU A 14 61.55 15.49 -50.85
N TYR A 15 61.39 14.95 -52.06
CA TYR A 15 60.09 14.74 -52.68
C TYR A 15 59.29 13.62 -51.98
N GLU A 16 59.95 12.51 -51.66
CA GLU A 16 59.36 11.40 -50.89
C GLU A 16 58.97 11.83 -49.47
N MET A 17 59.83 12.59 -48.78
CA MET A 17 59.54 13.10 -47.44
C MET A 17 58.39 14.13 -47.44
N ALA A 18 58.29 14.97 -48.47
CA ALA A 18 57.17 15.89 -48.65
C ALA A 18 55.85 15.15 -48.99
N TYR A 19 55.93 14.07 -49.75
CA TYR A 19 54.79 13.22 -50.07
C TYR A 19 54.29 12.45 -48.82
N LEU A 20 55.22 11.97 -47.99
CA LEU A 20 54.94 11.35 -46.69
C LEU A 20 54.28 12.35 -45.71
N LEU A 21 54.76 13.59 -45.65
CA LEU A 21 54.13 14.63 -44.81
C LEU A 21 52.70 14.95 -45.30
N LYS A 22 52.49 15.00 -46.62
CA LYS A 22 51.15 15.26 -47.20
C LYS A 22 50.20 14.10 -46.96
N THR A 23 50.65 12.86 -47.09
CA THR A 23 49.82 11.67 -46.82
C THR A 23 49.51 11.53 -45.34
N LEU A 24 50.48 11.77 -44.45
CA LEU A 24 50.24 11.82 -43.00
C LEU A 24 49.27 12.94 -42.61
N GLY A 25 49.40 14.12 -43.23
CA GLY A 25 48.48 15.24 -43.05
C GLY A 25 47.06 14.90 -43.52
N LEU A 26 46.91 14.24 -44.68
CA LEU A 26 45.61 13.79 -45.20
C LEU A 26 45.00 12.71 -44.31
N CYS A 27 45.80 11.74 -43.84
CA CYS A 27 45.36 10.70 -42.91
C CYS A 27 44.90 11.29 -41.57
N LEU A 28 45.64 12.27 -41.04
CA LEU A 28 45.25 12.98 -39.81
C LEU A 28 43.96 13.78 -40.02
N TRP A 29 43.81 14.43 -41.18
CA TRP A 29 42.62 15.19 -41.51
C TRP A 29 41.38 14.29 -41.67
N LEU A 30 41.53 13.14 -42.34
CA LEU A 30 40.49 12.11 -42.46
C LEU A 30 40.17 11.46 -41.11
N TYR A 31 41.16 11.25 -40.25
CA TYR A 31 40.96 10.75 -38.89
C TYR A 31 40.20 11.74 -38.00
N LEU A 32 40.51 13.04 -38.11
CA LEU A 32 39.79 14.10 -37.41
C LEU A 32 38.39 14.32 -37.99
N ALA A 33 38.18 14.15 -39.31
CA ALA A 33 36.87 14.26 -39.95
C ALA A 33 35.98 13.04 -39.70
N SER A 34 36.55 11.83 -39.62
CA SER A 34 35.83 10.58 -39.32
C SER A 34 35.48 10.45 -37.84
N ARG A 35 36.24 11.09 -36.96
CA ARG A 35 35.78 11.47 -35.61
C ARG A 35 34.85 12.67 -35.75
N GLY A 36 33.71 12.44 -36.40
CA GLY A 36 32.65 13.42 -36.51
C GLY A 36 32.46 14.10 -35.16
N PHE A 37 32.30 15.42 -35.19
CA PHE A 37 32.02 16.23 -34.02
C PHE A 37 30.74 15.66 -33.39
N THR A 38 30.86 14.68 -32.48
CA THR A 38 29.83 14.44 -31.48
C THR A 38 30.01 15.57 -30.49
N GLY A 39 29.65 16.77 -30.94
CA GLY A 39 29.16 17.78 -30.03
C GLY A 39 28.07 17.05 -29.27
N ALA A 40 28.36 16.69 -28.03
CA ALA A 40 27.31 16.33 -27.10
C ALA A 40 26.39 17.54 -27.12
N VAL A 41 25.31 17.45 -27.88
CA VAL A 41 24.18 18.34 -27.69
C VAL A 41 23.76 17.99 -26.28
N SER A 42 24.24 18.78 -25.32
CA SER A 42 23.62 18.88 -24.02
C SER A 42 22.22 19.37 -24.35
N GLN A 43 21.31 18.43 -24.59
CA GLN A 43 19.89 18.70 -24.51
C GLN A 43 19.71 19.08 -23.05
N SER A 44 19.79 20.39 -22.78
CA SER A 44 19.22 20.95 -21.57
C SER A 44 17.84 20.29 -21.46
N PRO A 45 17.52 19.59 -20.35
CA PRO A 45 16.20 18.99 -20.22
C PRO A 45 15.19 20.06 -20.56
N ALA A 46 14.35 19.80 -21.55
CA ALA A 46 13.37 20.78 -21.99
C ALA A 46 12.52 21.13 -20.76
N PHE A 47 12.68 22.35 -20.26
CA PHE A 47 11.90 22.84 -19.14
C PHE A 47 10.46 22.95 -19.62
N VAL A 48 9.64 21.96 -19.25
CA VAL A 48 8.20 22.02 -19.47
C VAL A 48 7.66 22.95 -18.39
N ASN A 49 7.32 24.17 -18.79
CA ASN A 49 6.65 25.11 -17.90
C ASN A 49 5.19 24.66 -17.71
N GLY A 50 4.78 24.42 -16.47
CA GLY A 50 3.40 24.18 -16.08
C GLY A 50 2.87 25.31 -15.21
N THR A 51 1.59 25.65 -15.36
CA THR A 51 0.90 26.63 -14.50
C THR A 51 -0.08 25.90 -13.59
N VAL A 52 0.05 26.10 -12.29
CA VAL A 52 -0.93 25.65 -11.29
C VAL A 52 -1.69 26.86 -10.77
N THR A 53 -3.02 26.81 -10.80
CA THR A 53 -3.88 27.85 -10.22
C THR A 53 -4.57 27.27 -8.99
N ILE A 54 -4.46 27.96 -7.85
CA ILE A 54 -5.09 27.56 -6.59
C ILE A 54 -6.27 28.51 -6.35
N ASP A 55 -7.48 27.98 -6.35
CA ASP A 55 -8.67 28.72 -5.94
C ASP A 55 -8.86 28.58 -4.43
N GLY A 56 -8.57 29.66 -3.69
CA GLY A 56 -8.75 29.74 -2.24
C GLY A 56 -10.11 30.31 -1.80
N GLY A 57 -11.04 30.58 -2.73
CA GLY A 57 -12.32 31.22 -2.43
C GLY A 57 -13.32 30.33 -1.68
N SER A 58 -13.28 29.01 -1.91
CA SER A 58 -14.15 28.04 -1.21
C SER A 58 -13.59 26.62 -1.25
N PRO A 59 -13.74 25.82 -0.17
CA PRO A 59 -13.36 24.41 -0.18
C PRO A 59 -14.30 23.58 -1.07
N ILE A 60 -13.74 22.63 -1.83
CA ILE A 60 -14.51 21.66 -2.63
C ILE A 60 -15.05 20.48 -1.79
N GLY A 61 -14.57 20.34 -0.55
CA GLY A 61 -14.93 19.26 0.35
C GLY A 61 -14.19 19.39 1.68
N THR A 62 -14.56 18.53 2.63
CA THR A 62 -13.90 18.41 3.93
C THR A 62 -13.42 16.98 4.09
N ILE A 63 -12.21 16.82 4.59
CA ILE A 63 -11.63 15.53 4.94
C ILE A 63 -11.69 15.34 6.45
N ASP A 64 -11.78 14.09 6.90
CA ASP A 64 -11.72 13.78 8.33
C ASP A 64 -10.33 14.09 8.90
N ASP A 65 -10.25 14.33 10.22
CA ASP A 65 -8.98 14.56 10.94
C ASP A 65 -8.00 13.37 10.83
N ASP A 66 -8.52 12.17 10.53
CA ASP A 66 -7.79 10.92 10.31
C ASP A 66 -7.89 10.45 8.85
N PHE A 67 -7.87 11.40 7.91
CA PHE A 67 -7.92 11.13 6.47
C PHE A 67 -6.81 10.20 5.97
N VAL A 68 -5.59 10.35 6.50
CA VAL A 68 -4.49 9.43 6.20
C VAL A 68 -4.71 8.13 6.93
N CYS A 69 -4.61 7.02 6.20
CA CYS A 69 -4.76 5.71 6.80
C CYS A 69 -3.90 4.62 6.17
N ALA A 70 -3.87 3.48 6.86
CA ALA A 70 -3.01 2.36 6.54
C ALA A 70 -3.76 1.03 6.59
N THR A 71 -3.20 0.01 5.93
CA THR A 71 -3.69 -1.36 6.00
C THR A 71 -2.67 -2.30 6.65
N LEU A 72 -3.16 -3.34 7.31
CA LEU A 72 -2.39 -4.47 7.80
C LEU A 72 -3.03 -5.77 7.33
N ASP A 73 -2.29 -6.52 6.51
CA ASP A 73 -2.79 -7.70 5.79
C ASP A 73 -2.55 -9.02 6.56
N TRP A 74 -3.15 -10.09 6.06
CA TRP A 74 -3.13 -11.46 6.57
C TRP A 74 -2.04 -12.34 5.97
N TRP A 75 -1.39 -11.92 4.87
CA TRP A 75 -0.49 -12.77 4.10
C TRP A 75 0.64 -13.40 4.93
N PRO A 76 0.82 -14.73 4.90
CA PRO A 76 1.90 -15.38 5.63
C PRO A 76 3.27 -15.15 4.94
N PRO A 77 4.39 -15.43 5.63
CA PRO A 77 5.73 -15.32 5.05
C PRO A 77 5.92 -16.19 3.80
N SER A 78 5.12 -17.23 3.64
CA SER A 78 5.12 -18.17 2.51
C SER A 78 4.41 -17.64 1.26
N LYS A 79 3.76 -16.46 1.33
CA LYS A 79 3.21 -15.77 0.17
C LYS A 79 4.35 -15.17 -0.65
N CYS A 80 4.48 -15.64 -1.88
CA CYS A 80 5.50 -15.17 -2.82
C CYS A 80 4.84 -14.70 -4.12
N ASP A 81 5.23 -13.53 -4.57
CA ASP A 81 4.79 -12.90 -5.81
C ASP A 81 5.97 -12.76 -6.75
N TYR A 82 5.82 -13.25 -7.98
CA TYR A 82 6.86 -13.20 -9.01
C TYR A 82 8.23 -13.75 -8.53
N GLY A 83 8.19 -14.80 -7.70
CA GLY A 83 9.39 -15.44 -7.13
C GLY A 83 9.97 -14.76 -5.89
N THR A 84 9.35 -13.70 -5.36
CA THR A 84 9.82 -12.99 -4.16
C THR A 84 8.78 -13.06 -3.03
N CYS A 85 9.21 -13.46 -1.83
CA CYS A 85 8.35 -13.61 -0.66
C CYS A 85 8.52 -12.40 0.28
N SER A 86 7.94 -11.27 -0.11
CA SER A 86 8.20 -9.97 0.53
C SER A 86 7.53 -9.79 1.90
N TRP A 87 6.52 -10.59 2.22
CA TRP A 87 5.71 -10.42 3.43
C TRP A 87 6.49 -10.70 4.72
N GLY A 88 7.40 -11.68 4.73
CA GLY A 88 8.19 -11.99 5.94
C GLY A 88 7.32 -12.05 7.21
N ARG A 89 7.64 -11.23 8.21
CA ARG A 89 6.86 -11.08 9.46
C ARG A 89 6.06 -9.77 9.51
N SER A 90 5.38 -9.40 8.44
CA SER A 90 4.59 -8.15 8.38
C SER A 90 3.09 -8.34 8.55
N SER A 91 2.60 -9.56 8.77
CA SER A 91 1.17 -9.82 8.80
C SER A 91 0.55 -9.57 10.17
N LEU A 92 -0.77 -9.41 10.19
CA LEU A 92 -1.56 -9.29 11.41
C LEU A 92 -1.22 -10.39 12.43
N LEU A 93 -0.86 -11.58 11.96
CA LEU A 93 -0.60 -12.75 12.79
C LEU A 93 0.83 -12.79 13.36
N ASN A 94 1.80 -12.10 12.76
CA ASN A 94 3.22 -12.31 13.11
C ASN A 94 4.09 -11.05 13.21
N LEU A 95 3.52 -9.87 12.93
CA LEU A 95 4.15 -8.56 13.09
C LEU A 95 4.66 -8.36 14.52
N ASP A 96 5.90 -7.87 14.65
CA ASP A 96 6.49 -7.53 15.94
C ASP A 96 5.93 -6.22 16.50
N LEU A 97 4.90 -6.36 17.34
CA LEU A 97 4.20 -5.23 17.96
C LEU A 97 5.03 -4.48 19.01
N ARG A 98 6.21 -4.99 19.38
CA ARG A 98 7.13 -4.32 20.33
C ARG A 98 8.14 -3.43 19.62
N ASN A 99 8.16 -3.44 18.29
CA ASN A 99 9.08 -2.63 17.51
C ASN A 99 8.82 -1.14 17.75
N LYS A 100 9.83 -0.43 18.28
CA LYS A 100 9.73 0.99 18.62
C LYS A 100 9.64 1.91 17.41
N ILE A 101 10.24 1.53 16.29
CA ILE A 101 10.12 2.28 15.04
C ILE A 101 8.67 2.23 14.56
N LEU A 102 8.05 1.06 14.58
CA LEU A 102 6.64 0.89 14.22
C LEU A 102 5.71 1.71 15.13
N GLN A 103 5.88 1.60 16.45
CA GLN A 103 5.08 2.33 17.43
C GLN A 103 5.18 3.85 17.22
N ASN A 104 6.40 4.35 17.04
CA ASN A 104 6.65 5.78 16.82
C ASN A 104 6.07 6.25 15.49
N ALA A 105 6.18 5.45 14.43
CA ALA A 105 5.64 5.79 13.13
C ALA A 105 4.11 5.93 13.19
N ILE A 106 3.40 4.96 13.78
CA ILE A 106 1.93 5.06 13.94
C ILE A 106 1.55 6.26 14.80
N SER A 107 2.27 6.48 15.91
CA SER A 107 1.98 7.60 16.83
C SER A 107 2.20 8.96 16.16
N ALA A 108 3.13 9.07 15.20
CA ALA A 108 3.37 10.30 14.45
C ALA A 108 2.22 10.67 13.51
N PHE A 109 1.40 9.69 13.08
CA PHE A 109 0.18 9.89 12.30
C PHE A 109 -1.09 9.94 13.18
N SER A 110 -0.96 10.08 14.50
CA SER A 110 -2.10 9.94 15.41
C SER A 110 -3.13 11.08 15.28
N PRO A 111 -4.44 10.76 15.16
CA PRO A 111 -4.99 9.41 15.06
C PRO A 111 -4.85 8.82 13.65
N LEU A 112 -4.19 7.66 13.53
CA LEU A 112 -4.09 6.91 12.28
C LEU A 112 -5.19 5.86 12.24
N LYS A 113 -6.05 5.90 11.21
CA LYS A 113 -6.97 4.78 10.92
C LYS A 113 -6.16 3.62 10.34
N ILE A 114 -6.35 2.41 10.87
CA ILE A 114 -5.73 1.19 10.36
C ILE A 114 -6.81 0.16 10.06
N ARG A 115 -6.94 -0.24 8.79
CA ARG A 115 -7.78 -1.34 8.36
C ARG A 115 -7.02 -2.66 8.47
N LEU A 116 -7.58 -3.60 9.22
CA LEU A 116 -7.09 -4.97 9.41
C LEU A 116 -7.90 -5.89 8.51
N GLY A 117 -7.36 -6.25 7.35
CA GLY A 117 -8.12 -6.88 6.29
C GLY A 117 -7.26 -7.23 5.09
N GLY A 118 -7.89 -7.74 4.04
CA GLY A 118 -7.21 -8.13 2.80
C GLY A 118 -7.72 -9.47 2.26
N THR A 119 -7.10 -9.97 1.20
CA THR A 119 -7.63 -11.12 0.44
C THR A 119 -7.84 -12.38 1.28
N LEU A 120 -6.97 -12.70 2.25
CA LEU A 120 -7.13 -13.90 3.10
C LEU A 120 -8.13 -13.72 4.25
N GLN A 121 -8.73 -12.53 4.41
CA GLN A 121 -9.73 -12.25 5.45
C GLN A 121 -10.90 -13.24 5.39
N ASP A 122 -11.36 -13.61 4.20
CA ASP A 122 -12.46 -14.55 4.02
C ASP A 122 -12.06 -16.03 4.15
N ARG A 123 -10.83 -16.27 4.62
CA ARG A 123 -10.28 -17.59 4.92
C ARG A 123 -9.74 -17.69 6.35
N VAL A 124 -10.00 -16.69 7.19
CA VAL A 124 -9.61 -16.71 8.60
C VAL A 124 -10.75 -17.19 9.48
N ARG A 125 -10.41 -17.98 10.49
CA ARG A 125 -11.27 -18.36 11.61
C ARG A 125 -10.78 -17.70 12.89
N TYR A 126 -11.69 -17.26 13.75
CA TYR A 126 -11.34 -16.72 15.07
C TYR A 126 -11.36 -17.84 16.12
N GLN A 127 -10.31 -17.92 16.93
CA GLN A 127 -10.24 -18.93 17.99
C GLN A 127 -11.31 -18.67 19.05
N THR A 128 -12.05 -19.71 19.44
CA THR A 128 -13.05 -19.65 20.49
C THR A 128 -12.59 -20.38 21.75
N LYS A 129 -13.24 -20.12 22.90
CA LYS A 129 -12.97 -20.88 24.13
C LYS A 129 -13.45 -22.32 23.96
N GLY A 130 -12.57 -23.28 24.28
CA GLY A 130 -12.87 -24.71 24.15
C GLY A 130 -12.87 -25.20 22.71
N ASP A 131 -12.25 -24.45 21.80
CA ASP A 131 -12.16 -24.79 20.39
C ASP A 131 -11.48 -26.17 20.20
N PRO A 132 -12.17 -27.14 19.59
CA PRO A 132 -11.66 -28.50 19.46
C PRO A 132 -10.52 -28.62 18.44
N LYS A 133 -10.34 -27.60 17.59
CA LYS A 133 -9.32 -27.58 16.53
C LYS A 133 -8.13 -26.71 16.94
N PRO A 134 -6.89 -27.14 16.61
CA PRO A 134 -5.74 -26.27 16.80
C PRO A 134 -5.89 -24.99 15.97
N CYS A 135 -5.46 -23.86 16.53
CA CYS A 135 -5.46 -22.58 15.83
C CYS A 135 -4.21 -22.47 14.95
N LEU A 136 -4.33 -22.98 13.72
CA LEU A 136 -3.23 -23.08 12.76
C LEU A 136 -3.14 -21.83 11.88
N GLN A 137 -1.91 -21.48 11.51
CA GLN A 137 -1.62 -20.38 10.59
C GLN A 137 -1.93 -20.78 9.14
N PHE A 138 -2.04 -19.79 8.25
CA PHE A 138 -2.17 -20.03 6.82
C PHE A 138 -0.97 -20.81 6.26
N VAL A 139 -1.26 -21.91 5.56
CA VAL A 139 -0.25 -22.71 4.85
C VAL A 139 -0.57 -22.70 3.37
N ARG A 140 0.47 -22.57 2.54
CA ARG A 140 0.32 -22.58 1.08
C ARG A 140 -0.24 -23.93 0.64
N ASN A 141 -1.34 -23.90 -0.10
CA ASN A 141 -1.98 -25.06 -0.69
C ASN A 141 -2.71 -24.62 -1.97
N SER A 142 -2.11 -24.89 -3.13
CA SER A 142 -2.62 -24.45 -4.44
C SER A 142 -3.97 -25.04 -4.82
N SER A 143 -4.39 -26.13 -4.16
CA SER A 143 -5.69 -26.76 -4.40
C SER A 143 -6.82 -26.11 -3.60
N GLN A 144 -6.51 -25.19 -2.70
CA GLN A 144 -7.48 -24.45 -1.90
C GLN A 144 -7.75 -23.08 -2.51
N MET A 145 -8.92 -22.52 -2.20
CA MET A 145 -9.28 -21.15 -2.58
C MET A 145 -8.19 -20.17 -2.13
N LEU A 146 -7.83 -19.23 -3.02
CA LEU A 146 -6.75 -18.25 -2.83
C LEU A 146 -5.35 -18.86 -2.65
N GLY A 147 -5.20 -20.18 -2.82
CA GLY A 147 -3.91 -20.88 -2.72
C GLY A 147 -3.44 -21.13 -1.29
N PHE A 148 -4.32 -21.02 -0.28
CA PHE A 148 -3.99 -21.23 1.13
C PHE A 148 -5.08 -22.01 1.88
N THR A 149 -4.65 -22.74 2.92
CA THR A 149 -5.56 -23.36 3.89
C THR A 149 -6.40 -22.31 4.61
N GLU A 150 -7.40 -22.74 5.37
CA GLU A 150 -7.96 -21.89 6.42
C GLU A 150 -6.83 -21.50 7.39
N GLY A 151 -6.79 -20.22 7.77
CA GLY A 151 -5.93 -19.71 8.83
C GLY A 151 -6.76 -19.41 10.08
N CYS A 152 -6.10 -19.24 11.22
CA CYS A 152 -6.74 -18.94 12.47
C CYS A 152 -6.07 -17.76 13.17
N LEU A 153 -6.89 -16.83 13.68
CA LEU A 153 -6.47 -15.76 14.58
C LEU A 153 -6.60 -16.25 16.02
N PRO A 154 -5.48 -16.48 16.74
CA PRO A 154 -5.53 -16.82 18.15
C PRO A 154 -6.11 -15.68 18.98
N VAL A 155 -6.86 -16.02 20.03
CA VAL A 155 -7.43 -15.00 20.93
C VAL A 155 -6.34 -14.16 21.61
N SER A 156 -5.24 -14.81 22.01
CA SER A 156 -4.09 -14.12 22.60
C SER A 156 -3.45 -13.12 21.64
N ARG A 157 -3.42 -13.43 20.34
CA ARG A 157 -2.89 -12.51 19.33
C ARG A 157 -3.80 -11.31 19.14
N TRP A 158 -5.12 -11.51 19.22
CA TRP A 158 -6.08 -10.42 19.19
C TRP A 158 -5.90 -9.48 20.40
N ASP A 159 -5.64 -10.02 21.59
CA ASP A 159 -5.36 -9.24 22.80
C ASP A 159 -4.07 -8.41 22.65
N GLU A 160 -3.00 -9.01 22.12
CA GLU A 160 -1.74 -8.31 21.83
C GLU A 160 -1.93 -7.13 20.85
N LEU A 161 -2.71 -7.35 19.79
CA LEU A 161 -3.02 -6.33 18.79
C LEU A 161 -3.79 -5.16 19.42
N ASN A 162 -4.83 -5.44 20.21
CA ASN A 162 -5.60 -4.39 20.87
C ASN A 162 -4.78 -3.60 21.90
N HIS A 163 -3.86 -4.26 22.62
CA HIS A 163 -2.91 -3.56 23.47
C HIS A 163 -2.02 -2.62 22.65
N PHE A 164 -1.50 -3.09 21.52
CA PHE A 164 -0.69 -2.30 20.60
C PHE A 164 -1.45 -1.08 20.01
N PHE A 165 -2.71 -1.24 19.62
CA PHE A 165 -3.52 -0.14 19.11
C PHE A 165 -3.81 0.91 20.18
N LYS A 166 -4.07 0.46 21.42
CA LYS A 166 -4.26 1.36 22.57
C LYS A 166 -3.03 2.21 22.86
N ILE A 167 -1.82 1.63 22.85
CA ILE A 167 -0.59 2.38 23.13
C ILE A 167 -0.20 3.35 22.00
N THR A 168 -0.58 3.05 20.76
CA THR A 168 -0.26 3.88 19.59
C THR A 168 -1.34 4.93 19.27
N GLY A 169 -2.52 4.82 19.87
CA GLY A 169 -3.67 5.67 19.58
C GLY A 169 -4.30 5.43 18.20
N ALA A 170 -4.03 4.28 17.58
CA ALA A 170 -4.59 3.92 16.29
C ALA A 170 -6.10 3.63 16.38
N LYS A 171 -6.85 4.06 15.35
CA LYS A 171 -8.27 3.75 15.21
C LYS A 171 -8.45 2.55 14.28
N ILE A 172 -9.11 1.51 14.76
CA ILE A 172 -9.07 0.20 14.10
C ILE A 172 -10.35 -0.10 13.35
N ILE A 173 -10.22 -0.43 12.08
CA ILE A 173 -11.29 -1.01 11.28
C ILE A 173 -10.92 -2.48 11.06
N PHE A 174 -11.79 -3.42 11.43
CA PHE A 174 -11.51 -4.84 11.30
C PHE A 174 -12.47 -5.52 10.34
N GLY A 175 -11.92 -6.18 9.33
CA GLY A 175 -12.69 -6.95 8.37
C GLY A 175 -12.98 -8.38 8.83
N LEU A 176 -14.27 -8.72 8.90
CA LEU A 176 -14.75 -10.04 9.27
C LEU A 176 -14.80 -10.99 8.07
N ASN A 177 -14.68 -12.30 8.33
CA ASN A 177 -14.85 -13.34 7.32
C ASN A 177 -16.33 -13.49 6.93
N ALA A 178 -16.68 -13.12 5.70
CA ALA A 178 -18.03 -13.19 5.17
C ALA A 178 -18.40 -14.54 4.54
N LEU A 179 -17.44 -15.45 4.34
CA LEU A 179 -17.66 -16.78 3.74
C LEU A 179 -17.92 -17.90 4.76
N THR A 180 -17.81 -17.61 6.06
CA THR A 180 -18.10 -18.58 7.12
C THR A 180 -19.51 -19.18 6.97
N GLY A 181 -19.59 -20.51 6.90
CA GLY A 181 -20.85 -21.27 6.79
C GLY A 181 -21.40 -21.44 5.38
N ARG A 182 -20.79 -20.81 4.37
CA ARG A 182 -21.29 -20.85 2.99
C ARG A 182 -20.73 -22.03 2.20
N LYS A 183 -21.43 -22.34 1.10
CA LYS A 183 -20.95 -23.27 0.06
C LYS A 183 -20.48 -22.48 -1.14
N ILE A 184 -19.21 -22.68 -1.50
CA ILE A 184 -18.60 -22.07 -2.69
C ILE A 184 -18.80 -23.03 -3.85
N GLN A 185 -19.50 -22.56 -4.87
CA GLN A 185 -19.81 -23.32 -6.07
C GLN A 185 -18.60 -23.36 -7.04
N PRO A 186 -18.55 -24.30 -7.99
CA PRO A 186 -17.44 -24.39 -8.95
C PRO A 186 -17.21 -23.12 -9.78
N ASN A 187 -18.24 -22.31 -9.99
CA ASN A 187 -18.15 -21.02 -10.68
C ASN A 187 -17.69 -19.86 -9.78
N GLY A 188 -17.33 -20.13 -8.52
CA GLY A 188 -16.90 -19.13 -7.53
C GLY A 188 -18.05 -18.48 -6.75
N THR A 189 -19.32 -18.72 -7.10
CA THR A 189 -20.44 -18.13 -6.36
C THR A 189 -20.59 -18.77 -4.98
N ALA A 190 -20.61 -17.95 -3.93
CA ALA A 190 -20.90 -18.39 -2.56
C ALA A 190 -22.42 -18.35 -2.30
N THR A 191 -22.96 -19.47 -1.83
CA THR A 191 -24.39 -19.66 -1.58
C THR A 191 -24.67 -20.03 -0.13
N GLY A 192 -25.88 -19.71 0.33
CA GLY A 192 -26.29 -19.84 1.74
C GLY A 192 -26.02 -18.57 2.55
N ALA A 193 -26.69 -18.46 3.70
CA ALA A 193 -26.55 -17.32 4.61
C ALA A 193 -25.20 -17.32 5.33
N TRP A 194 -24.73 -16.13 5.71
CA TRP A 194 -23.55 -16.00 6.56
C TRP A 194 -23.80 -16.56 7.96
N ASN A 195 -22.91 -17.45 8.43
CA ASN A 195 -22.92 -17.88 9.82
C ASN A 195 -22.07 -16.91 10.66
N SER A 196 -22.75 -16.03 11.38
CA SER A 196 -22.13 -14.98 12.20
C SER A 196 -21.49 -15.49 13.50
N SER A 197 -21.72 -16.73 13.92
CA SER A 197 -21.35 -17.23 15.26
C SER A 197 -19.86 -17.06 15.59
N ASN A 198 -18.97 -17.27 14.61
CA ASN A 198 -17.54 -17.11 14.81
C ASN A 198 -17.13 -15.64 14.99
N SER A 199 -17.68 -14.75 14.17
CA SER A 199 -17.47 -13.30 14.26
C SER A 199 -18.10 -12.70 15.51
N GLU A 200 -19.29 -13.16 15.89
CA GLU A 200 -19.96 -12.76 17.13
C GLU A 200 -19.11 -13.09 18.36
N TYR A 201 -18.45 -14.25 18.38
CA TYR A 201 -17.53 -14.59 19.45
C TYR A 201 -16.38 -13.56 19.55
N LEU A 202 -15.76 -13.18 18.43
CA LEU A 202 -14.68 -12.19 18.41
C LEU A 202 -15.17 -10.81 18.86
N ILE A 203 -16.32 -10.36 18.35
CA ILE A 203 -16.94 -9.09 18.75
C ILE A 203 -17.23 -9.08 20.24
N ARG A 204 -17.83 -10.16 20.76
CA ARG A 204 -18.13 -10.29 22.19
C ARG A 204 -16.86 -10.27 23.05
N HIS A 205 -15.84 -11.04 22.67
CA HIS A 205 -14.55 -11.02 23.38
C HIS A 205 -13.93 -9.62 23.37
N THR A 206 -14.00 -8.91 22.25
CA THR A 206 -13.53 -7.52 22.12
C THR A 206 -14.25 -6.59 23.10
N VAL A 207 -15.58 -6.70 23.16
CA VAL A 207 -16.44 -5.90 24.03
C VAL A 207 -16.22 -6.24 25.51
N ASP A 208 -16.18 -7.52 25.87
CA ASP A 208 -15.96 -8.01 27.24
C ASP A 208 -14.62 -7.58 27.84
N ASN A 209 -13.59 -7.38 26.98
CA ASN A 209 -12.27 -6.92 27.40
C ASN A 209 -12.10 -5.38 27.31
N GLY A 210 -13.16 -4.64 26.96
CA GLY A 210 -13.12 -3.18 26.84
C GLY A 210 -12.24 -2.67 25.70
N TYR A 211 -12.02 -3.50 24.66
CA TYR A 211 -11.28 -3.08 23.48
C TYR A 211 -12.14 -2.20 22.58
N THR A 212 -11.51 -1.19 21.97
CA THR A 212 -12.19 -0.24 21.09
C THR A 212 -11.87 -0.57 19.63
N ILE A 213 -12.91 -0.84 18.85
CA ILE A 213 -12.85 -0.97 17.40
C ILE A 213 -13.65 0.18 16.82
N HIS A 214 -13.09 0.89 15.85
CA HIS A 214 -13.70 2.03 15.19
C HIS A 214 -14.73 1.60 14.14
N GLY A 215 -14.53 0.45 13.49
CA GLY A 215 -15.46 -0.10 12.51
C GLY A 215 -15.31 -1.60 12.31
N TRP A 216 -16.42 -2.29 12.10
CA TRP A 216 -16.45 -3.66 11.58
C TRP A 216 -16.83 -3.66 10.10
N GLU A 217 -16.02 -4.31 9.27
CA GLU A 217 -16.34 -4.60 7.85
C GLU A 217 -16.72 -6.08 7.67
N LEU A 218 -17.36 -6.42 6.55
CA LEU A 218 -17.76 -7.80 6.24
C LEU A 218 -17.22 -8.25 4.87
N GLY A 219 -16.20 -9.10 4.89
CA GLY A 219 -15.56 -9.65 3.70
C GLY A 219 -14.67 -8.68 2.93
N ASN A 220 -13.99 -9.20 1.92
CA ASN A 220 -13.05 -8.48 1.07
C ASN A 220 -13.24 -8.87 -0.41
N GLU A 221 -13.53 -7.89 -1.27
CA GLU A 221 -13.64 -8.08 -2.74
C GLU A 221 -14.59 -9.21 -3.17
N LEU A 222 -15.78 -9.30 -2.55
CA LEU A 222 -16.77 -10.34 -2.82
C LEU A 222 -17.89 -9.91 -3.78
N SER A 223 -17.80 -8.70 -4.35
CA SER A 223 -18.78 -8.17 -5.30
C SER A 223 -18.47 -8.57 -6.74
N GLY A 224 -19.49 -8.61 -7.59
CA GLY A 224 -19.33 -8.89 -9.03
C GLY A 224 -18.65 -10.24 -9.29
N LYS A 225 -17.50 -10.22 -10.00
CA LYS A 225 -16.71 -11.44 -10.25
C LYS A 225 -16.00 -11.96 -8.99
N GLY A 226 -15.71 -11.07 -8.05
CA GLY A 226 -15.03 -11.33 -6.79
C GLY A 226 -13.61 -11.89 -6.92
N ILE A 227 -12.88 -11.92 -5.81
CA ILE A 227 -11.59 -12.60 -5.69
C ILE A 227 -11.76 -13.88 -4.87
N GLY A 228 -11.64 -15.02 -5.55
CA GLY A 228 -11.83 -16.35 -4.96
C GLY A 228 -13.30 -16.75 -4.79
N ALA A 229 -14.18 -15.82 -4.38
CA ALA A 229 -15.61 -16.04 -4.32
C ALA A 229 -16.41 -14.77 -4.59
N SER A 230 -17.69 -14.92 -4.95
CA SER A 230 -18.64 -13.80 -5.07
C SER A 230 -19.94 -14.06 -4.31
N ILE A 231 -20.54 -13.00 -3.76
CA ILE A 231 -21.83 -13.03 -3.06
C ILE A 231 -22.81 -12.14 -3.82
N ALA A 232 -24.04 -12.62 -4.00
CA ALA A 232 -25.11 -11.83 -4.59
C ALA A 232 -25.46 -10.62 -3.69
N ALA A 233 -25.75 -9.47 -4.30
CA ALA A 233 -25.91 -8.21 -3.57
C ALA A 233 -27.05 -8.25 -2.53
N ASP A 234 -28.18 -8.87 -2.86
CA ASP A 234 -29.33 -9.08 -1.96
C ASP A 234 -28.97 -9.90 -0.72
N GLN A 235 -28.21 -10.98 -0.92
CA GLN A 235 -27.70 -11.81 0.17
C GLN A 235 -26.69 -11.02 1.01
N TYR A 236 -25.73 -10.34 0.37
CA TYR A 236 -24.70 -9.55 1.07
C TYR A 236 -25.32 -8.44 1.93
N VAL A 237 -26.35 -7.73 1.43
CA VAL A 237 -27.11 -6.74 2.21
C VAL A 237 -27.76 -7.37 3.44
N SER A 238 -28.38 -8.55 3.27
CA SER A 238 -28.99 -9.29 4.39
C SER A 238 -27.96 -9.66 5.46
N ASP A 239 -26.75 -10.02 5.04
CA ASP A 239 -25.67 -10.40 5.93
C ASP A 239 -25.08 -9.18 6.68
N VAL A 240 -24.98 -8.02 6.03
CA VAL A 240 -24.57 -6.77 6.70
C VAL A 240 -25.62 -6.31 7.71
N ILE A 241 -26.91 -6.44 7.42
CA ILE A 241 -27.99 -6.18 8.39
C ILE A 241 -27.84 -7.12 9.60
N ASN A 242 -27.48 -8.38 9.38
CA ASN A 242 -27.22 -9.33 10.47
C ASN A 242 -26.00 -8.91 11.31
N LEU A 243 -24.89 -8.52 10.67
CA LEU A 243 -23.71 -7.98 11.36
C LEU A 243 -24.08 -6.76 12.22
N GLN A 244 -24.91 -5.86 11.69
CA GLN A 244 -25.36 -4.69 12.43
C GLN A 244 -26.13 -5.10 13.70
N LYS A 245 -27.09 -6.02 13.57
CA LYS A 245 -27.87 -6.53 14.71
C LYS A 245 -26.98 -7.20 15.76
N THR A 246 -26.09 -8.10 15.33
CA THR A 246 -25.14 -8.79 16.21
C THR A 246 -24.26 -7.79 16.97
N SER A 247 -23.70 -6.80 16.27
CA SER A 247 -22.87 -5.77 16.88
C SER A 247 -23.67 -4.99 17.92
N ILE A 248 -24.83 -4.45 17.54
CA ILE A 248 -25.70 -3.68 18.44
C ILE A 248 -26.03 -4.47 19.72
N ASN A 249 -26.38 -5.74 19.58
CA ASN A 249 -26.73 -6.57 20.73
C ASN A 249 -25.54 -6.74 21.70
N ASN A 250 -24.34 -7.02 21.18
CA ASN A 250 -23.15 -7.19 22.02
C ASN A 250 -22.76 -5.90 22.76
N TYR A 251 -22.76 -4.74 22.07
CA TYR A 251 -22.46 -3.45 22.72
C TYR A 251 -23.55 -3.02 23.73
N LYS A 252 -24.82 -3.41 23.54
CA LYS A 252 -25.90 -3.13 24.50
C LYS A 252 -25.84 -3.98 25.77
N ILE A 253 -25.40 -5.23 25.69
CA ILE A 253 -25.34 -6.15 26.85
C ILE A 253 -24.46 -5.56 27.96
N ILE A 254 -23.32 -4.96 27.64
CA ILE A 254 -22.47 -4.30 28.64
C ILE A 254 -23.15 -3.07 29.25
N GLY A 255 -23.84 -2.25 28.44
CA GLY A 255 -24.56 -1.08 28.93
C GLY A 255 -25.71 -1.39 29.90
N HIS A 256 -26.15 -2.65 29.99
CA HIS A 256 -27.09 -3.13 31.00
C HIS A 256 -26.41 -3.71 32.25
N ASN A 257 -25.16 -4.18 32.14
CA ASN A 257 -24.41 -4.81 33.23
C ASN A 257 -23.43 -3.86 33.94
N SER A 258 -23.13 -2.68 33.36
CA SER A 258 -22.35 -1.63 34.03
C SER A 258 -23.29 -0.63 34.73
N ASN A 259 -23.09 -0.42 36.05
CA ASN A 259 -23.71 0.69 36.81
C ASN A 259 -23.18 2.08 36.40
N ASP A 260 -22.55 2.19 35.23
CA ASP A 260 -21.92 3.39 34.73
C ASP A 260 -22.80 4.03 33.65
N THR A 261 -23.25 5.25 33.93
CA THR A 261 -24.20 6.05 33.15
C THR A 261 -23.61 6.57 31.82
N GLN A 262 -23.08 5.69 30.98
CA GLN A 262 -22.88 5.96 29.55
C GLN A 262 -23.49 4.83 28.73
N LYS A 263 -24.82 4.88 28.56
CA LYS A 263 -25.49 4.14 27.48
C LYS A 263 -24.91 4.66 26.16
N MET A 264 -24.07 3.87 25.47
CA MET A 264 -23.68 4.15 24.09
C MET A 264 -24.96 4.30 23.26
N LYS A 265 -25.16 5.48 22.67
CA LYS A 265 -26.26 5.70 21.74
C LYS A 265 -26.06 4.83 20.49
N PRO A 266 -27.13 4.40 19.80
CA PRO A 266 -27.02 3.58 18.59
C PRO A 266 -26.09 4.15 17.51
N GLU A 267 -25.98 5.49 17.43
CA GLU A 267 -25.06 6.21 16.54
C GLU A 267 -23.57 6.03 16.85
N ASN A 268 -23.20 5.53 18.04
CA ASN A 268 -21.82 5.32 18.47
C ASN A 268 -21.36 3.86 18.31
N ILE A 269 -22.19 3.00 17.70
CA ILE A 269 -21.86 1.60 17.47
C ILE A 269 -20.97 1.55 16.22
N PRO A 270 -19.77 0.95 16.30
CA PRO A 270 -18.74 1.03 15.27
C PRO A 270 -19.07 0.13 14.06
N ILE A 271 -20.10 0.49 13.32
CA ILE A 271 -20.41 -0.08 12.01
C ILE A 271 -20.33 1.07 11.04
N GLN A 272 -19.42 0.98 10.07
CA GLN A 272 -19.34 2.03 9.06
C GLN A 272 -20.58 1.97 8.16
N HIS A 273 -21.23 3.11 8.02
CA HIS A 273 -22.62 3.26 7.58
C HIS A 273 -22.93 2.64 6.21
N VAL A 274 -23.78 1.61 6.19
CA VAL A 274 -24.54 1.23 4.99
C VAL A 274 -25.79 2.10 4.92
N LYS A 275 -25.83 3.06 3.99
CA LYS A 275 -27.08 3.70 3.57
C LYS A 275 -27.72 2.84 2.48
N SER A 276 -28.74 2.06 2.82
CA SER A 276 -29.60 1.41 1.83
C SER A 276 -30.65 2.41 1.32
N ASN A 277 -30.49 2.94 0.11
CA ASN A 277 -31.63 3.51 -0.63
C ASN A 277 -32.34 2.35 -1.32
N VAL A 278 -33.52 1.98 -0.83
CA VAL A 278 -34.28 0.81 -1.31
C VAL A 278 -35.09 1.11 -2.60
N ASP A 279 -35.01 2.33 -3.15
CA ASP A 279 -35.85 2.76 -4.28
C ASP A 279 -35.16 2.81 -5.66
N ALA A 280 -33.97 2.24 -5.80
CA ALA A 280 -33.41 1.92 -7.11
C ALA A 280 -32.71 0.57 -7.00
N GLY A 281 -32.86 -0.31 -7.98
CA GLY A 281 -32.28 -1.66 -8.02
C GLY A 281 -30.75 -1.71 -8.11
N VAL A 282 -30.05 -0.84 -7.38
CA VAL A 282 -28.61 -0.74 -7.22
C VAL A 282 -28.37 -0.61 -5.72
N ALA A 283 -28.00 -1.70 -5.06
CA ALA A 283 -27.54 -1.66 -3.68
C ALA A 283 -26.12 -1.07 -3.66
N ASP A 284 -26.01 0.26 -3.61
CA ASP A 284 -24.74 0.93 -3.30
C ASP A 284 -24.44 0.75 -1.81
N VAL A 285 -23.79 -0.37 -1.48
CA VAL A 285 -23.24 -0.61 -0.14
C VAL A 285 -21.92 0.15 -0.04
N ALA A 286 -21.98 1.38 0.47
CA ALA A 286 -20.78 2.13 0.82
C ALA A 286 -20.19 1.59 2.13
N VAL A 287 -19.15 0.76 2.04
CA VAL A 287 -18.19 0.58 3.14
C VAL A 287 -17.18 1.71 3.01
N ILE A 288 -16.94 2.48 4.08
CA ILE A 288 -15.90 3.53 4.06
C ILE A 288 -14.56 2.81 4.12
N VAL A 289 -14.09 2.36 2.95
CA VAL A 289 -12.76 1.78 2.84
C VAL A 289 -11.77 2.91 3.05
N CYS A 290 -10.79 2.67 3.91
CA CYS A 290 -9.50 3.33 3.79
C CYS A 290 -8.94 3.01 2.41
N GLY A 291 -9.19 3.93 1.47
CA GLY A 291 -9.60 3.64 0.10
C GLY A 291 -8.88 2.50 -0.60
N ASP A 292 -9.65 1.46 -0.92
CA ASP A 292 -9.34 0.59 -2.05
C ASP A 292 -9.85 1.31 -3.31
N ALA A 293 -8.94 1.64 -4.22
CA ALA A 293 -9.21 2.45 -5.39
C ALA A 293 -10.04 1.67 -6.42
N THR A 294 -11.35 1.51 -6.19
CA THR A 294 -12.26 1.01 -7.21
C THR A 294 -13.47 1.93 -7.36
N HIS A 295 -13.44 2.69 -8.46
CA HIS A 295 -14.52 3.50 -9.03
C HIS A 295 -14.93 4.80 -8.32
N VAL A 296 -14.05 5.81 -8.36
CA VAL A 296 -14.47 7.21 -8.55
C VAL A 296 -13.59 7.81 -9.64
N HIS A 297 -14.20 8.42 -10.65
CA HIS A 297 -13.52 9.20 -11.68
C HIS A 297 -12.89 10.47 -11.08
N SER A 298 -11.85 10.34 -10.24
CA SER A 298 -10.83 11.36 -9.91
C SER A 298 -9.93 10.91 -8.74
N ASN A 299 -8.68 10.59 -9.10
CA ASN A 299 -7.42 10.73 -8.37
C ASN A 299 -7.31 10.44 -6.84
N LEU A 300 -6.64 9.30 -6.57
CA LEU A 300 -5.70 8.99 -5.47
C LEU A 300 -6.23 8.91 -4.01
N PRO A 301 -6.62 7.73 -3.52
CA PRO A 301 -6.49 7.43 -2.10
C PRO A 301 -5.00 7.23 -1.75
N PHE A 302 -4.51 7.96 -0.75
CA PHE A 302 -3.19 7.75 -0.17
C PHE A 302 -3.26 6.63 0.87
N GLU A 303 -2.97 5.40 0.46
CA GLU A 303 -2.84 4.26 1.36
C GLU A 303 -1.36 3.98 1.64
N LEU A 304 -0.95 4.09 2.90
CA LEU A 304 0.37 3.61 3.33
C LEU A 304 0.25 2.17 3.81
N ARG A 305 0.99 1.25 3.21
CA ARG A 305 1.16 -0.07 3.81
C ARG A 305 2.09 0.07 5.01
N LEU A 306 1.66 -0.34 6.20
CA LEU A 306 2.46 -0.20 7.44
C LEU A 306 3.86 -0.81 7.34
N GLU A 307 4.00 -1.86 6.54
CA GLU A 307 5.27 -2.53 6.22
C GLU A 307 6.27 -1.65 5.45
N GLN A 308 5.82 -0.64 4.71
CA GLN A 308 6.71 0.33 4.05
C GLN A 308 7.41 1.25 5.07
N LEU A 309 6.85 1.41 6.28
CA LEU A 309 7.47 2.16 7.37
C LEU A 309 8.64 1.40 8.03
N LEU A 310 8.84 0.12 7.70
CA LEU A 310 9.81 -0.78 8.34
C LEU A 310 11.01 -1.14 7.47
N LEU A 311 11.10 -0.62 6.24
CA LEU A 311 12.23 -0.90 5.36
C LEU A 311 13.51 -0.19 5.87
N PRO A 312 14.63 -0.91 6.10
CA PRO A 312 15.88 -0.28 6.46
C PRO A 312 16.42 0.55 5.28
N ALA A 313 16.86 1.77 5.56
CA ALA A 313 17.45 2.72 4.60
C ALA A 313 18.74 2.21 3.87
N HIS A 314 19.20 0.99 4.14
CA HIS A 314 20.49 0.46 3.69
C HIS A 314 20.53 -0.15 2.27
N ARG A 315 19.55 0.14 1.39
CA ARG A 315 19.66 -0.14 -0.06
C ARG A 315 19.58 1.10 -0.94
N ILE A 316 19.94 2.26 -0.39
CA ILE A 316 20.25 3.45 -1.17
C ILE A 316 21.75 3.70 -1.00
N VAL A 317 22.54 3.27 -1.98
CA VAL A 317 23.94 3.71 -2.10
C VAL A 317 23.89 5.16 -2.56
N GLN A 318 24.32 6.11 -1.71
CA GLN A 318 25.02 7.38 -2.01
C GLN A 318 25.15 8.24 -0.72
N PRO A 319 26.11 9.19 -0.67
CA PRO A 319 26.97 9.42 0.49
C PRO A 319 26.40 10.34 1.56
N GLU A 320 27.04 10.29 2.73
CA GLU A 320 26.78 11.01 3.98
C GLU A 320 26.42 12.50 3.81
N LEU A 321 25.37 12.96 4.50
CA LEU A 321 25.19 14.30 5.11
C LEU A 321 23.92 14.30 6.03
N PRO A 322 23.85 15.18 7.05
CA PRO A 322 23.22 14.88 8.35
C PRO A 322 21.70 15.06 8.41
N LEU A 323 21.09 14.24 9.28
CA LEU A 323 19.69 14.26 9.68
C LEU A 323 19.28 15.60 10.32
N TYR A 324 18.39 16.34 9.65
CA TYR A 324 17.50 17.31 10.28
C TYR A 324 16.05 16.95 9.94
N PHE A 325 15.37 16.31 10.88
CA PHE A 325 13.92 16.11 10.86
C PHE A 325 13.26 17.45 11.23
N SER A 326 12.63 18.13 10.26
CA SER A 326 11.74 19.26 10.54
C SER A 326 10.50 19.21 9.66
N ARG A 327 9.39 19.62 10.26
CA ARG A 327 8.01 19.61 9.77
C ARG A 327 7.84 20.29 8.40
N THR A 328 7.93 19.55 7.31
CA THR A 328 7.46 20.02 5.99
C THR A 328 7.22 18.83 5.06
N ILE A 329 6.13 18.08 5.26
CA ILE A 329 5.65 17.08 4.27
C ILE A 329 4.30 17.50 3.67
N THR A 330 3.72 18.63 4.10
CA THR A 330 2.40 19.07 3.62
C THR A 330 2.44 19.91 2.33
N GLU A 331 3.62 20.30 1.82
CA GLU A 331 3.71 21.24 0.68
C GLU A 331 4.29 20.68 -0.64
N THR A 332 4.54 19.37 -0.78
CA THR A 332 5.22 18.84 -2.00
C THR A 332 4.53 17.68 -2.72
N ILE A 333 3.24 17.42 -2.49
CA ILE A 333 2.55 16.34 -3.20
C ILE A 333 1.28 16.85 -3.88
N ALA A 334 1.49 17.62 -4.93
CA ALA A 334 0.53 17.80 -6.02
C ALA A 334 1.35 17.87 -7.30
N ILE A 335 1.43 16.76 -8.06
CA ILE A 335 1.67 16.62 -9.52
C ILE A 335 1.99 15.13 -9.73
N ALA A 336 1.01 14.34 -10.16
CA ALA A 336 1.25 13.06 -10.81
C ALA A 336 0.03 12.68 -11.66
N GLY A 337 -0.07 13.33 -12.83
CA GLY A 337 -0.90 12.87 -13.93
C GLY A 337 0.00 12.25 -15.00
N GLN A 338 -0.27 10.98 -15.28
CA GLN A 338 0.15 10.21 -16.46
C GLN A 338 1.58 9.63 -16.58
N SER A 339 1.54 8.36 -16.96
CA SER A 339 2.54 7.53 -17.62
C SER A 339 3.60 6.86 -16.73
N SER A 340 3.70 5.56 -16.94
CA SER A 340 4.63 4.64 -16.35
C SER A 340 6.07 5.00 -16.74
N GLU A 341 6.85 5.54 -15.81
CA GLU A 341 8.30 5.37 -15.78
C GLU A 341 8.85 5.74 -14.39
N ARG A 342 9.85 4.97 -13.93
CA ARG A 342 10.45 5.09 -12.60
C ARG A 342 11.09 6.47 -12.41
N LEU A 343 10.50 7.33 -11.60
CA LEU A 343 11.12 8.59 -11.17
C LEU A 343 12.10 8.36 -10.02
N ARG A 344 13.38 8.71 -10.24
CA ARG A 344 14.39 8.93 -9.21
C ARG A 344 14.44 10.42 -8.92
N PHE A 345 14.27 10.82 -7.67
CA PHE A 345 14.42 12.22 -7.25
C PHE A 345 15.75 12.42 -6.49
N ALA A 346 16.52 13.41 -6.92
CA ALA A 346 17.60 14.02 -6.14
C ALA A 346 17.24 15.50 -5.96
N ALA A 347 17.10 15.95 -4.72
CA ALA A 347 16.87 17.36 -4.41
C ALA A 347 18.22 18.07 -4.24
N ALA A 348 18.48 19.10 -5.04
CA ALA A 348 19.54 20.07 -4.78
C ALA A 348 18.96 21.22 -3.95
N ILE A 349 19.65 21.57 -2.86
CA ILE A 349 19.29 22.69 -1.99
C ILE A 349 19.95 23.96 -2.55
N ASP A 350 19.15 24.96 -2.93
CA ASP A 350 19.64 26.32 -3.17
C ASP A 350 19.72 27.08 -1.84
N SER A 351 20.87 27.70 -1.58
CA SER A 351 21.18 28.39 -0.33
C SER A 351 20.95 29.89 -0.50
N GLY A 352 19.69 30.30 -0.40
CA GLY A 352 19.29 31.71 -0.33
C GLY A 352 19.68 32.32 1.02
N LYS A 353 20.72 33.15 1.01
CA LYS A 353 21.27 33.88 2.15
C LYS A 353 20.21 34.71 2.88
N ALA A 354 20.21 34.60 4.21
CA ALA A 354 19.64 35.59 5.12
C ALA A 354 20.49 36.87 5.10
N ALA A 355 19.84 37.99 4.82
CA ALA A 355 20.11 39.33 5.35
C ALA A 355 18.83 40.16 5.20
#